data_AF-A0A650GRX3-F1
#
_entry.id   AF-A0A650GRX3-F1
#
_cell.length_a   1.000
_cell.length_b   1.000
_cell.length_c   1.000
_cell.angle_alpha   90.00
_cell.angle_beta   90.00
_cell.angle_gamma   90.00
#
_symmetry.space_group_name_H-M   'P 1'
#
loop_
_entity.id
_entity.type
_entity.pdbx_description
1 polymer ?
#
loop_
_entity_poly.entity_id
_entity_poly.type
_entity_poly.pdbx_seq_one_letter_code
_entity_poly.pdbx_strand_id
1 'polypeptide(L)'
;MSGTDREPRPVHPELRGRIPLRAASYAVITRPAAGATGLEVLLQLRSGTPFMDGWWACGAAGHVEDAGSASAALRREVREELGVDVVRATPLTTVHRGCLVGTIEQRADFFFHVTEISGEPRLAEPDKAADLRWYPLDELPERVVPHERLVLDALAAATSGGPAVPAVLELGFEQHLTLVAAVGANRAIGVEGGMPWHLPEDLRHFKEVTTGGVMVMGRRTWDSIGRALPGRRTVVVTSDLAWSAPGAEVAHSLPEALLVAGDREVFVVGGGEIYAQTIEVASALEITHVEASPQAEVFFPPIDPDVWVEVRRAPREGMTFVRYERRDRGEV
;
A
#
# COMPACT_ATOMS: atom_id res chain seq x y z
N MET A 1 22.50 -21.02 21.77
CA MET A 1 21.56 -19.90 21.95
C MET A 1 22.31 -18.73 22.57
N SER A 2 22.52 -17.65 21.81
CA SER A 2 22.54 -16.26 22.29
C SER A 2 22.81 -15.36 21.08
N GLY A 3 21.76 -15.09 20.31
CA GLY A 3 21.80 -14.00 19.33
C GLY A 3 21.93 -12.70 20.12
N THR A 4 23.07 -12.03 20.01
CA THR A 4 23.26 -10.72 20.61
C THR A 4 22.45 -9.72 19.80
N ASP A 5 21.38 -9.24 20.42
CA ASP A 5 20.68 -8.02 20.03
C ASP A 5 21.73 -6.89 19.93
N ARG A 6 22.07 -6.48 18.71
CA ARG A 6 23.00 -5.37 18.48
C ARG A 6 22.19 -4.09 18.51
N GLU A 7 22.50 -3.22 19.46
CA GLU A 7 21.99 -1.84 19.44
C GLU A 7 22.21 -1.22 18.05
N PRO A 8 21.20 -0.53 17.49
CA PRO A 8 21.36 0.16 16.23
C PRO A 8 22.48 1.21 16.37
N ARG A 9 23.41 1.20 15.40
CA ARG A 9 24.57 2.09 15.41
C ARG A 9 24.15 3.57 15.42
N PRO A 10 24.94 4.44 16.08
CA PRO A 10 24.69 5.88 16.07
C PRO A 10 24.81 6.44 14.65
N VAL A 11 23.81 7.23 14.25
CA VAL A 11 23.79 7.95 12.97
C VAL A 11 24.73 9.16 13.06
N HIS A 12 25.61 9.31 12.05
CA HIS A 12 26.54 10.44 11.98
C HIS A 12 25.77 11.78 12.01
N PRO A 13 26.22 12.81 12.76
CA PRO A 13 25.51 14.09 12.86
C PRO A 13 25.21 14.77 11.52
N GLU A 14 26.07 14.62 10.51
CA GLU A 14 25.87 15.16 9.15
C GLU A 14 24.84 14.40 8.29
N LEU A 15 24.37 13.25 8.80
CA LEU A 15 23.27 12.48 8.22
C LEU A 15 21.93 12.81 8.89
N ARG A 16 21.91 13.67 9.92
CA ARG A 16 20.66 14.16 10.54
C ARG A 16 19.88 15.01 9.55
N GLY A 17 18.57 14.77 9.46
CA GLY A 17 17.69 15.43 8.49
C GLY A 17 17.73 14.83 7.08
N ARG A 18 18.53 13.77 6.84
CA ARG A 18 18.47 13.01 5.59
C ARG A 18 17.37 11.96 5.67
N ILE A 19 16.65 11.77 4.57
CA ILE A 19 15.66 10.70 4.44
C ILE A 19 16.42 9.38 4.25
N PRO A 20 16.24 8.37 5.13
CA PRO A 20 16.86 7.07 4.92
C PRO A 20 16.23 6.39 3.70
N LEU A 21 17.03 6.17 2.66
CA LEU A 21 16.64 5.37 1.50
C LEU A 21 17.08 3.92 1.74
N ARG A 22 16.12 3.01 1.85
CA ARG A 22 16.42 1.57 1.88
C ARG A 22 16.45 1.02 0.47
N ALA A 23 17.53 0.32 0.14
CA ALA A 23 17.66 -0.35 -1.15
C ALA A 23 17.32 -1.84 -1.02
N ALA A 24 16.65 -2.39 -2.03
CA ALA A 24 16.42 -3.82 -2.18
C ALA A 24 16.57 -4.22 -3.65
N SER A 25 16.86 -5.49 -3.91
CA SER A 25 17.00 -6.04 -5.24
C SER A 25 15.95 -7.11 -5.48
N TYR A 26 15.38 -7.14 -6.69
CA TYR A 26 14.30 -8.03 -7.08
C TYR A 26 14.67 -8.77 -8.37
N ALA A 27 14.42 -10.07 -8.41
CA ALA A 27 14.64 -10.92 -9.56
C ALA A 27 13.35 -11.10 -10.36
N VAL A 28 13.23 -10.43 -11.51
CA VAL A 28 12.19 -10.71 -12.50
C VAL A 28 12.70 -11.85 -13.38
N ILE A 29 12.51 -13.09 -12.91
CA ILE A 29 12.96 -14.29 -13.60
C ILE A 29 11.91 -14.69 -14.63
N THR A 30 12.29 -14.66 -15.91
CA THR A 30 11.38 -15.02 -17.01
C THR A 30 11.92 -16.16 -17.85
N ARG A 31 11.01 -16.89 -18.50
CA ARG A 31 11.31 -17.88 -19.53
C ARG A 31 10.28 -17.80 -20.66
N PRO A 32 10.58 -18.34 -21.86
CA PRO A 32 9.56 -18.51 -22.89
C PRO A 32 8.40 -19.38 -22.38
N ALA A 33 7.16 -18.98 -22.67
CA ALA A 33 5.98 -19.72 -22.26
C ALA A 33 5.94 -21.12 -22.91
N ALA A 34 5.49 -22.13 -22.17
CA ALA A 34 5.42 -23.50 -22.67
C ALA A 34 4.29 -23.62 -23.73
N GLY A 35 4.66 -23.68 -25.01
CA GLY A 35 3.71 -23.92 -26.11
C GLY A 35 2.92 -22.69 -26.57
N ALA A 36 3.30 -21.48 -26.17
CA ALA A 36 2.68 -20.23 -26.58
C ALA A 36 3.74 -19.18 -26.99
N THR A 37 3.30 -18.13 -27.70
CA THR A 37 4.12 -16.92 -27.90
C THR A 37 4.05 -16.06 -26.64
N GLY A 38 5.17 -15.79 -25.98
CA GLY A 38 5.20 -14.91 -24.81
C GLY A 38 6.22 -15.33 -23.77
N LEU A 39 6.19 -14.63 -22.64
CA LEU A 39 7.02 -14.91 -21.47
C LEU A 39 6.16 -15.40 -20.31
N GLU A 40 6.69 -16.33 -19.54
CA GLU A 40 6.25 -16.61 -18.18
C GLU A 40 7.21 -15.95 -17.20
N VAL A 41 6.68 -15.55 -16.04
CA VAL A 41 7.46 -15.03 -14.90
C VAL A 41 7.31 -15.95 -13.69
N LEU A 42 8.42 -16.18 -12.98
CA LEU A 42 8.43 -16.95 -11.75
C LEU A 42 7.98 -16.06 -10.57
N LEU A 43 6.91 -16.47 -9.91
CA LEU A 43 6.39 -15.82 -8.71
C LEU A 43 6.37 -16.80 -7.54
N GLN A 44 6.60 -16.28 -6.33
CA GLN A 44 6.44 -16.98 -5.07
C GLN A 44 5.25 -16.44 -4.29
N LEU A 45 4.47 -17.33 -3.67
CA LEU A 45 3.36 -16.96 -2.79
C LEU A 45 3.89 -16.75 -1.37
N ARG A 46 3.86 -15.51 -0.90
CA ARG A 46 4.32 -15.13 0.44
C ARG A 46 3.44 -15.77 1.51
N SER A 47 4.04 -16.34 2.55
CA SER A 47 3.32 -16.94 3.69
C SER A 47 4.15 -16.82 4.95
N GLY A 48 3.55 -16.43 6.08
CA GLY A 48 4.28 -16.23 7.33
C GLY A 48 5.20 -14.99 7.32
N THR A 49 4.93 -14.03 6.44
CA THR A 49 5.74 -12.82 6.27
C THR A 49 5.08 -11.60 6.93
N PRO A 50 5.86 -10.64 7.45
CA PRO A 50 5.31 -9.45 8.11
C PRO A 50 4.76 -8.39 7.14
N PHE A 51 4.88 -8.59 5.83
CA PHE A 51 4.52 -7.62 4.81
C PHE A 51 3.91 -8.35 3.62
N MET A 52 2.70 -7.97 3.21
CA MET A 52 2.00 -8.50 2.05
C MET A 52 1.87 -10.04 2.10
N ASP A 53 1.46 -10.57 3.26
CA ASP A 53 1.28 -12.01 3.41
C ASP A 53 0.11 -12.53 2.56
N GLY A 54 0.27 -13.69 1.92
CA GLY A 54 -0.72 -14.23 0.98
C GLY A 54 -0.75 -13.54 -0.39
N TRP A 55 0.23 -12.68 -0.70
CA TRP A 55 0.41 -12.09 -2.03
C TRP A 55 1.51 -12.79 -2.83
N TRP A 56 1.37 -12.80 -4.15
CA TRP A 56 2.43 -13.24 -5.05
C TRP A 56 3.49 -12.14 -5.22
N ALA A 57 4.75 -12.53 -5.18
CA ALA A 57 5.90 -11.67 -5.39
C ALA A 57 6.89 -12.32 -6.36
N CYS A 58 7.83 -11.55 -6.88
CA CYS A 58 9.00 -11.98 -7.63
C CYS A 58 9.70 -13.11 -6.88
N GLY A 59 10.15 -14.12 -7.62
CA GLY A 59 10.67 -15.36 -7.04
C GLY A 59 11.86 -15.20 -6.08
N ALA A 60 12.57 -14.07 -6.10
CA ALA A 60 13.55 -13.73 -5.07
C ALA A 60 13.67 -12.21 -4.91
N ALA A 61 13.78 -11.72 -3.68
CA ALA A 61 14.01 -10.32 -3.39
C ALA A 61 14.53 -10.07 -1.97
N GLY A 62 15.45 -9.11 -1.82
CA GLY A 62 16.02 -8.80 -0.51
C GLY A 62 16.84 -7.52 -0.45
N HIS A 63 17.20 -7.12 0.77
CA HIS A 63 17.83 -5.84 1.03
C HIS A 63 19.25 -5.76 0.48
N VAL A 64 19.65 -4.58 0.00
CA VAL A 64 21.07 -4.29 -0.23
C VAL A 64 21.73 -4.05 1.13
N GLU A 65 22.57 -4.99 1.54
CA GLU A 65 23.28 -4.96 2.82
C GLU A 65 24.53 -4.06 2.77
N ASP A 66 25.06 -3.71 3.95
CA ASP A 66 26.22 -2.83 4.11
C ASP A 66 27.39 -3.25 3.20
N ALA A 67 27.85 -2.31 2.36
CA ALA A 67 28.94 -2.45 1.38
C ALA A 67 28.69 -3.38 0.17
N GLY A 68 27.46 -3.84 -0.07
CA GLY A 68 27.06 -4.60 -1.25
C GLY A 68 26.52 -3.73 -2.40
N SER A 69 26.56 -4.26 -3.64
CA SER A 69 25.84 -3.66 -4.78
C SER A 69 24.46 -4.31 -4.96
N ALA A 70 23.53 -3.61 -5.61
CA ALA A 70 22.22 -4.18 -5.96
C ALA A 70 22.34 -5.49 -6.76
N SER A 71 23.29 -5.57 -7.69
CA SER A 71 23.56 -6.80 -8.45
C SER A 71 24.13 -7.94 -7.60
N ALA A 72 24.88 -7.61 -6.54
CA ALA A 72 25.38 -8.61 -5.60
C ALA A 72 24.24 -9.14 -4.71
N ALA A 73 23.38 -8.24 -4.21
CA ALA A 73 22.18 -8.62 -3.47
C ALA A 73 21.28 -9.53 -4.31
N LEU A 74 20.97 -9.16 -5.56
CA LEU A 74 20.20 -10.01 -6.49
C LEU A 74 20.73 -11.47 -6.52
N ARG A 75 22.04 -11.63 -6.73
CA ARG A 75 22.67 -12.96 -6.85
C ARG A 75 22.65 -13.75 -5.55
N ARG A 76 22.71 -13.06 -4.40
CA ARG A 76 22.60 -13.67 -3.08
C ARG A 76 21.17 -14.17 -2.86
N GLU A 77 20.18 -13.30 -3.02
CA GLU A 77 18.77 -13.63 -2.76
C GLU A 77 18.27 -14.75 -3.68
N VAL A 78 18.61 -14.72 -4.97
CA VAL A 78 18.24 -15.82 -5.90
C VAL A 78 18.84 -17.15 -5.45
N ARG A 79 20.05 -17.16 -4.89
CA ARG A 79 20.66 -18.40 -4.38
C ARG A 79 19.99 -18.86 -3.08
N GLU A 80 19.72 -17.93 -2.17
CA GLU A 80 19.17 -18.21 -0.84
C GLU A 80 17.69 -18.62 -0.90
N GLU A 81 16.88 -17.96 -1.72
CA GLU A 81 15.43 -18.21 -1.82
C GLU A 81 15.07 -19.31 -2.83
N LEU A 82 15.86 -19.45 -3.91
CA LEU A 82 15.53 -20.35 -5.03
C LEU A 82 16.52 -21.50 -5.26
N GLY A 83 17.67 -21.51 -4.60
CA GLY A 83 18.68 -22.56 -4.74
C GLY A 83 19.38 -22.61 -6.11
N VAL A 84 19.36 -21.52 -6.88
CA VAL A 84 19.96 -21.44 -8.23
C VAL A 84 20.87 -20.22 -8.37
N ASP A 85 21.76 -20.23 -9.36
CA ASP A 85 22.61 -19.08 -9.66
C ASP A 85 22.09 -18.29 -10.88
N VAL A 86 22.22 -16.97 -10.81
CA VAL A 86 21.94 -16.07 -11.94
C VAL A 86 23.06 -16.17 -12.99
N VAL A 87 22.74 -16.68 -14.17
CA VAL A 87 23.67 -16.75 -15.31
C VAL A 87 23.60 -15.46 -16.13
N ARG A 88 22.39 -15.00 -16.48
CA ARG A 88 22.18 -13.76 -17.24
C ARG A 88 21.13 -12.89 -16.57
N ALA A 89 21.54 -11.67 -16.21
CA ALA A 89 20.65 -10.63 -15.72
C ALA A 89 21.07 -9.26 -16.24
N THR A 90 20.09 -8.41 -16.53
CA THR A 90 20.29 -7.00 -16.89
C THR A 90 19.45 -6.11 -15.98
N PRO A 91 19.92 -4.89 -15.62
CA PRO A 91 19.06 -3.93 -14.95
C PRO A 91 17.79 -3.69 -15.77
N LEU A 92 16.63 -3.76 -15.11
CA LEU A 92 15.34 -3.55 -15.75
C LEU A 92 14.81 -2.15 -15.46
N THR A 93 14.63 -1.83 -14.18
CA THR A 93 14.13 -0.54 -13.69
C THR A 93 14.44 -0.39 -12.21
N THR A 94 14.29 0.82 -11.68
CA THR A 94 14.26 1.07 -10.24
C THR A 94 12.89 1.63 -9.87
N VAL A 95 12.21 1.01 -8.90
CA VAL A 95 11.01 1.62 -8.31
C VAL A 95 11.45 2.45 -7.11
N HIS A 96 11.32 3.77 -7.21
CA HIS A 96 11.37 4.65 -6.07
C HIS A 96 9.98 4.68 -5.44
N ARG A 97 9.86 4.32 -4.17
CA ARG A 97 8.57 4.36 -3.48
C ARG A 97 8.64 5.01 -2.13
N GLY A 98 7.53 5.63 -1.77
CA GLY A 98 7.31 6.30 -0.49
C GLY A 98 5.97 5.91 0.12
N CYS A 99 5.73 6.42 1.32
CA CYS A 99 4.43 6.36 1.96
C CYS A 99 4.15 7.71 2.63
N LEU A 100 2.91 8.18 2.52
CA LEU A 100 2.47 9.44 3.14
C LEU A 100 2.46 9.36 4.67
N VAL A 101 2.36 8.17 5.25
CA VAL A 101 2.25 7.96 6.71
C VAL A 101 3.35 7.06 7.25
N GLY A 102 3.62 7.17 8.55
CA GLY A 102 4.69 6.45 9.23
C GLY A 102 6.03 7.18 9.18
N THR A 103 7.11 6.50 9.58
CA THR A 103 8.46 7.01 9.30
C THR A 103 8.65 7.01 7.79
N ILE A 104 9.11 8.13 7.22
CA ILE A 104 9.40 8.30 5.79
C ILE A 104 10.59 7.39 5.42
N GLU A 105 10.34 6.09 5.37
CA GLU A 105 11.24 5.10 4.80
C GLU A 105 10.94 5.07 3.31
N GLN A 106 11.70 5.87 2.56
CA GLN A 106 11.70 5.73 1.12
C GLN A 106 12.49 4.48 0.73
N ARG A 107 12.08 3.86 -0.37
CA ARG A 107 12.75 2.67 -0.90
C ARG A 107 13.17 2.87 -2.34
N ALA A 108 14.34 2.35 -2.67
CA ALA A 108 14.81 2.15 -4.04
C ALA A 108 14.88 0.65 -4.30
N ASP A 109 13.88 0.13 -4.98
CA ASP A 109 13.79 -1.28 -5.35
C ASP A 109 14.40 -1.46 -6.75
N PHE A 110 15.56 -2.08 -6.83
CA PHE A 110 16.27 -2.36 -8.07
C PHE A 110 15.78 -3.68 -8.68
N PHE A 111 15.08 -3.60 -9.80
CA PHE A 111 14.60 -4.78 -10.52
C PHE A 111 15.61 -5.19 -11.60
N PHE A 112 15.87 -6.49 -11.68
CA PHE A 112 16.71 -7.08 -12.69
C PHE A 112 15.91 -8.08 -13.50
N HIS A 113 16.00 -7.99 -14.83
CA HIS A 113 15.44 -8.98 -15.74
C HIS A 113 16.41 -10.15 -15.85
N VAL A 114 16.03 -11.28 -15.26
CA VAL A 114 16.82 -12.50 -15.23
C VAL A 114 16.27 -13.44 -16.30
N THR A 115 17.12 -13.76 -17.29
CA THR A 115 16.73 -14.55 -18.47
C THR A 115 17.43 -15.91 -18.53
N GLU A 116 18.40 -16.15 -17.67
CA GLU A 116 19.07 -17.46 -17.56
C GLU A 116 19.55 -17.71 -16.13
N ILE A 117 19.27 -18.90 -15.62
CA ILE A 117 19.65 -19.42 -14.30
C ILE A 117 20.28 -20.82 -14.45
N SER A 118 21.11 -21.24 -13.49
CA SER A 118 21.95 -22.45 -13.59
C SER A 118 21.22 -23.79 -13.36
N GLY A 119 19.90 -23.79 -13.13
CA GLY A 119 19.12 -24.99 -12.82
C GLY A 119 17.63 -24.71 -12.67
N GLU A 120 16.89 -25.66 -12.06
CA GLU A 120 15.46 -25.50 -11.79
C GLU A 120 15.23 -24.85 -10.40
N PRO A 121 14.55 -23.70 -10.31
CA PRO A 121 14.32 -22.99 -9.06
C PRO A 121 13.36 -23.76 -8.16
N ARG A 122 13.59 -23.70 -6.84
CA ARG A 122 12.76 -24.37 -5.82
C ARG A 122 12.66 -23.50 -4.59
N LEU A 123 11.57 -23.62 -3.84
CA LEU A 123 11.46 -22.98 -2.52
C LEU A 123 12.56 -23.48 -1.59
N ALA A 124 13.47 -22.58 -1.21
CA ALA A 124 14.51 -22.84 -0.22
C ALA A 124 14.13 -22.32 1.18
N GLU A 125 13.15 -21.41 1.28
CA GLU A 125 12.62 -20.86 2.54
C GLU A 125 11.13 -21.18 2.74
N PRO A 126 10.76 -22.44 3.07
CA PRO A 126 9.36 -22.87 3.16
C PRO A 126 8.57 -22.18 4.28
N ASP A 127 9.23 -21.57 5.26
CA ASP A 127 8.59 -20.82 6.35
C ASP A 127 8.13 -19.42 5.92
N LYS A 128 8.57 -18.93 4.75
CA LYS A 128 8.27 -17.59 4.23
C LYS A 128 7.51 -17.59 2.90
N ALA A 129 7.39 -18.76 2.27
CA ALA A 129 6.72 -18.93 0.99
C ALA A 129 5.97 -20.26 0.94
N ALA A 130 4.68 -20.19 0.62
CA ALA A 130 3.80 -21.36 0.53
C ALA A 130 3.82 -22.02 -0.85
N ASP A 131 4.26 -21.30 -1.89
CA ASP A 131 4.17 -21.76 -3.27
C ASP A 131 5.18 -21.05 -4.18
N LEU A 132 5.54 -21.69 -5.30
CA LEU A 132 6.43 -21.15 -6.33
C LEU A 132 5.93 -21.63 -7.70
N ARG A 133 5.56 -20.68 -8.57
CA ARG A 133 4.90 -20.99 -9.85
C ARG A 133 5.31 -20.05 -10.96
N TRP A 134 5.24 -20.57 -12.17
CA TRP A 134 5.34 -19.79 -13.39
C TRP A 134 3.95 -19.29 -13.79
N TYR A 135 3.83 -17.99 -14.03
CA TYR A 135 2.61 -17.35 -14.53
C TYR A 135 2.87 -16.73 -15.90
N PRO A 136 1.93 -16.80 -16.85
CA PRO A 136 2.01 -15.98 -18.06
C PRO A 136 2.14 -14.50 -17.66
N LEU A 137 3.08 -13.79 -18.28
CA LEU A 137 3.36 -12.39 -17.92
C LEU A 137 2.18 -11.46 -18.21
N ASP A 138 1.32 -11.84 -19.16
CA ASP A 138 0.07 -11.17 -19.51
C ASP A 138 -1.16 -11.68 -18.73
N GLU A 139 -1.01 -12.71 -17.90
CA GLU A 139 -2.06 -13.31 -17.08
C GLU A 139 -1.58 -13.55 -15.63
N LEU A 140 -1.16 -12.46 -15.01
CA LEU A 140 -0.71 -12.44 -13.61
C LEU A 140 -1.88 -12.72 -12.64
N PRO A 141 -1.61 -13.35 -11.47
CA PRO A 141 -2.64 -13.56 -10.47
C PRO A 141 -3.19 -12.23 -9.95
N GLU A 142 -4.39 -12.26 -9.38
CA GLU A 142 -5.08 -11.05 -8.90
C GLU A 142 -4.26 -10.29 -7.85
N ARG A 143 -3.65 -11.02 -6.90
CA ARG A 143 -2.86 -10.45 -5.81
C ARG A 143 -1.36 -10.60 -6.09
N VAL A 144 -0.79 -9.61 -6.77
CA VAL A 144 0.65 -9.43 -6.91
C VAL A 144 1.07 -8.18 -6.15
N VAL A 145 2.18 -8.25 -5.40
CA VAL A 145 2.70 -7.12 -4.61
C VAL A 145 2.75 -5.84 -5.48
N PRO A 146 2.14 -4.71 -5.05
CA PRO A 146 1.85 -3.58 -5.94
C PRO A 146 3.03 -3.00 -6.71
N HIS A 147 4.17 -2.76 -6.05
CA HIS A 147 5.35 -2.20 -6.72
C HIS A 147 5.99 -3.19 -7.69
N GLU A 148 5.82 -4.48 -7.47
CA GLU A 148 6.29 -5.52 -8.37
C GLU A 148 5.33 -5.70 -9.55
N ARG A 149 4.02 -5.66 -9.30
CA ARG A 149 2.98 -5.66 -10.34
C ARG A 149 3.21 -4.52 -11.34
N LEU A 150 3.52 -3.33 -10.85
CA LEU A 150 3.85 -2.17 -11.68
C LEU A 150 4.99 -2.47 -12.68
N VAL A 151 6.05 -3.14 -12.21
CA VAL A 151 7.20 -3.53 -13.06
C VAL A 151 6.83 -4.63 -14.04
N LEU A 152 6.08 -5.64 -13.58
CA LEU A 152 5.67 -6.76 -14.42
C LEU A 152 4.72 -6.33 -15.54
N ASP A 153 3.75 -5.45 -15.25
CA ASP A 153 2.85 -4.89 -16.26
C ASP A 153 3.63 -4.04 -17.28
N ALA A 154 4.62 -3.25 -16.83
CA ALA A 154 5.49 -2.49 -17.72
C ALA A 154 6.34 -3.40 -18.62
N LEU A 155 6.89 -4.48 -18.07
CA LEU A 155 7.63 -5.48 -18.84
C LEU A 155 6.73 -6.19 -19.84
N ALA A 156 5.52 -6.59 -19.44
CA ALA A 156 4.52 -7.20 -20.32
C ALA A 156 4.26 -6.31 -21.53
N ALA A 157 3.93 -5.04 -21.28
CA ALA A 157 3.69 -4.05 -22.33
C ALA A 157 4.90 -3.91 -23.27
N ALA A 158 6.12 -3.79 -22.74
CA ALA A 158 7.33 -3.67 -23.55
C ALA A 158 7.56 -4.90 -24.45
N THR A 159 7.30 -6.10 -23.93
CA THR A 159 7.49 -7.36 -24.68
C THR A 159 6.42 -7.59 -25.75
N SER A 160 5.28 -6.93 -25.65
CA SER A 160 4.18 -6.97 -26.63
C SER A 160 4.22 -5.81 -27.64
N GLY A 161 5.34 -5.10 -27.77
CA GLY A 161 5.50 -3.99 -28.72
C GLY A 161 5.04 -2.62 -28.20
N GLY A 162 4.73 -2.51 -26.91
CA GLY A 162 4.50 -1.25 -26.21
C GLY A 162 5.80 -0.49 -25.90
N PRO A 163 5.73 0.56 -25.08
CA PRO A 163 6.90 1.36 -24.71
C PRO A 163 7.90 0.52 -23.90
N ALA A 164 9.18 0.89 -23.98
CA ALA A 164 10.21 0.32 -23.13
C ALA A 164 9.92 0.63 -21.65
N VAL A 165 10.34 -0.28 -20.77
CA VAL A 165 10.23 -0.08 -19.32
C VAL A 165 11.03 1.17 -18.92
N PRO A 166 10.42 2.16 -18.23
CA PRO A 166 11.14 3.34 -17.75
C PRO A 166 12.30 2.96 -16.83
N ALA A 167 13.39 3.73 -16.88
CA ALA A 167 14.55 3.49 -16.01
C ALA A 167 14.23 3.68 -14.51
N VAL A 168 13.30 4.59 -14.22
CA VAL A 168 12.77 4.85 -12.88
C VAL A 168 11.24 4.86 -12.96
N LEU A 169 10.62 4.17 -12.03
CA LEU A 169 9.19 4.19 -11.77
C LEU A 169 8.96 4.71 -10.36
N GLU A 170 7.84 5.39 -10.15
CA GLU A 170 7.49 6.01 -8.88
C GLU A 170 6.20 5.37 -8.34
N LEU A 171 6.13 5.18 -7.02
CA LEU A 171 4.92 4.69 -6.35
C LEU A 171 4.76 5.30 -4.96
N GLY A 172 3.57 5.80 -4.65
CA GLY A 172 3.23 6.37 -3.33
C GLY A 172 3.52 7.86 -3.21
N PHE A 173 3.81 8.55 -4.32
CA PHE A 173 4.12 9.99 -4.34
C PHE A 173 2.97 10.85 -4.87
N GLU A 174 2.10 10.28 -5.71
CA GLU A 174 0.96 10.98 -6.34
C GLU A 174 -0.37 10.60 -5.65
N GLN A 175 -0.31 10.05 -4.45
CA GLN A 175 -1.48 9.64 -3.70
C GLN A 175 -2.18 10.84 -3.07
N HIS A 176 -3.50 10.95 -3.27
CA HIS A 176 -4.33 12.02 -2.73
C HIS A 176 -5.31 11.42 -1.71
N LEU A 177 -5.17 11.79 -0.44
CA LEU A 177 -6.04 11.27 0.62
C LEU A 177 -7.19 12.23 0.88
N THR A 178 -8.42 11.72 0.76
CA THR A 178 -9.64 12.41 1.19
C THR A 178 -10.26 11.68 2.36
N LEU A 179 -10.34 12.33 3.53
CA LEU A 179 -11.05 11.77 4.70
C LEU A 179 -12.54 12.05 4.57
N VAL A 180 -13.37 11.00 4.64
CA VAL A 180 -14.82 11.12 4.50
C VAL A 180 -15.49 10.69 5.80
N ALA A 181 -16.14 11.62 6.50
CA ALA A 181 -16.73 11.33 7.81
C ALA A 181 -18.00 12.14 8.10
N ALA A 182 -18.97 11.52 8.78
CA ALA A 182 -20.01 12.24 9.50
C ALA A 182 -19.53 12.53 10.93
N VAL A 183 -19.61 13.79 11.35
CA VAL A 183 -18.99 14.30 12.58
C VAL A 183 -20.02 15.12 13.36
N GLY A 184 -20.28 14.71 14.61
CA GLY A 184 -21.19 15.43 15.50
C GLY A 184 -20.64 16.79 15.93
N ALA A 185 -21.47 17.66 16.48
CA ALA A 185 -21.08 18.98 16.99
C ALA A 185 -20.03 18.90 18.12
N ASN A 186 -19.91 17.76 18.80
CA ASN A 186 -18.86 17.44 19.78
C ASN A 186 -17.70 16.59 19.19
N ARG A 187 -17.61 16.49 17.87
CA ARG A 187 -16.71 15.60 17.09
C ARG A 187 -16.97 14.11 17.22
N ALA A 188 -18.07 13.67 17.84
CA ALA A 188 -18.40 12.25 17.92
C ALA A 188 -18.51 11.62 16.53
N ILE A 189 -18.02 10.39 16.37
CA ILE A 189 -18.16 9.59 15.14
C ILE A 189 -18.57 8.14 15.38
N GLY A 190 -18.57 7.66 16.63
CA GLY A 190 -18.96 6.28 16.93
C GLY A 190 -19.34 6.03 18.38
N VAL A 191 -20.34 5.16 18.57
CA VAL A 191 -20.87 4.68 19.86
C VAL A 191 -21.03 3.17 19.77
N GLU A 192 -20.57 2.41 20.77
CA GLU A 192 -20.76 0.94 20.85
C GLU A 192 -20.37 0.17 19.57
N GLY A 193 -19.37 0.66 18.83
CA GLY A 193 -18.89 0.05 17.58
C GLY A 193 -19.71 0.36 16.33
N GLY A 194 -20.72 1.23 16.40
CA GLY A 194 -21.53 1.69 15.26
C GLY A 194 -21.62 3.21 15.14
N MET A 195 -22.30 3.68 14.09
CA MET A 195 -22.61 5.12 13.95
C MET A 195 -23.70 5.55 14.95
N PRO A 196 -23.59 6.74 15.56
CA PRO A 196 -24.58 7.24 16.52
C PRO A 196 -25.95 7.58 15.90
N TRP A 197 -26.02 7.62 14.56
CA TRP A 197 -27.16 8.10 13.80
C TRP A 197 -27.39 7.29 12.53
N HIS A 198 -28.61 7.38 12.00
CA HIS A 198 -28.98 6.88 10.68
C HIS A 198 -29.34 8.06 9.77
N LEU A 199 -28.42 8.43 8.87
CA LEU A 199 -28.53 9.60 8.00
C LEU A 199 -28.57 9.17 6.52
N PRO A 200 -29.75 8.92 5.92
CA PRO A 200 -29.86 8.45 4.54
C PRO A 200 -29.23 9.39 3.50
N GLU A 201 -29.27 10.70 3.74
CA GLU A 201 -28.64 11.69 2.85
C GLU A 201 -27.12 11.63 2.90
N ASP A 202 -26.54 11.48 4.08
CA ASP A 202 -25.10 11.27 4.27
C ASP A 202 -24.64 9.97 3.60
N LEU A 203 -25.39 8.87 3.76
CA LEU A 203 -25.07 7.61 3.09
C LEU A 203 -25.10 7.72 1.56
N ARG A 204 -26.00 8.54 1.02
CA ARG A 204 -26.06 8.84 -0.43
C ARG A 204 -24.84 9.66 -0.86
N HIS A 205 -24.52 10.71 -0.11
CA HIS A 205 -23.35 11.55 -0.35
C HIS A 205 -22.05 10.74 -0.26
N PHE A 206 -21.88 9.93 0.80
CA PHE A 206 -20.76 9.01 0.97
C PHE A 206 -20.59 8.08 -0.24
N LYS A 207 -21.69 7.51 -0.75
CA LYS A 207 -21.67 6.69 -1.97
C LYS A 207 -21.22 7.51 -3.18
N GLU A 208 -21.76 8.70 -3.38
CA GLU A 208 -21.42 9.57 -4.52
C GLU A 208 -19.93 9.95 -4.50
N VAL A 209 -19.40 10.32 -3.33
CA VAL A 209 -18.00 10.71 -3.15
C VAL A 209 -17.06 9.53 -3.38
N THR A 210 -17.36 8.36 -2.81
CA THR A 210 -16.39 7.24 -2.76
C THR A 210 -16.43 6.31 -3.97
N THR A 211 -17.47 6.39 -4.82
CA THR A 211 -17.64 5.44 -5.95
C THR A 211 -16.48 5.52 -6.95
N GLY A 212 -15.99 4.36 -7.39
CA GLY A 212 -14.87 4.25 -8.33
C GLY A 212 -13.49 4.39 -7.69
N GLY A 213 -13.41 4.77 -6.42
CA GLY A 213 -12.16 4.89 -5.67
C GLY A 213 -11.82 3.66 -4.82
N VAL A 214 -10.72 3.82 -4.06
CA VAL A 214 -10.27 2.87 -3.05
C VAL A 214 -10.61 3.41 -1.66
N MET A 215 -11.31 2.63 -0.84
CA MET A 215 -11.56 2.96 0.55
C MET A 215 -10.53 2.30 1.45
N VAL A 216 -9.95 3.06 2.37
CA VAL A 216 -9.12 2.56 3.46
C VAL A 216 -9.86 2.72 4.78
N MET A 217 -10.00 1.62 5.51
CA MET A 217 -10.69 1.63 6.80
C MET A 217 -10.08 0.67 7.82
N GLY A 218 -10.31 0.90 9.11
CA GLY A 218 -9.96 -0.04 10.17
C GLY A 218 -10.99 -1.17 10.30
N ARG A 219 -10.58 -2.30 10.90
CA ARG A 219 -11.44 -3.48 11.10
C ARG A 219 -12.79 -3.18 11.74
N ARG A 220 -12.85 -2.33 12.77
CA ARG A 220 -14.12 -2.00 13.45
C ARG A 220 -15.11 -1.27 12.53
N THR A 221 -14.61 -0.39 11.65
CA THR A 221 -15.43 0.28 10.64
C THR A 221 -15.95 -0.73 9.63
N TRP A 222 -15.11 -1.66 9.18
CA TRP A 222 -15.56 -2.76 8.33
C TRP A 222 -16.68 -3.57 8.98
N ASP A 223 -16.52 -3.97 10.24
CA ASP A 223 -17.53 -4.77 10.96
C ASP A 223 -18.87 -4.02 11.08
N SER A 224 -18.83 -2.70 11.29
CA SER A 224 -20.04 -1.87 11.30
C SER A 224 -20.73 -1.79 9.93
N ILE A 225 -19.98 -1.83 8.83
CA ILE A 225 -20.52 -1.81 7.46
C ILE A 225 -21.00 -3.23 7.06
N GLY A 226 -20.29 -4.26 7.51
CA GLY A 226 -20.61 -5.68 7.36
C GLY A 226 -20.32 -6.29 6.00
N ARG A 227 -19.89 -5.51 4.99
CA ARG A 227 -19.60 -6.01 3.63
C ARG A 227 -18.78 -5.04 2.80
N ALA A 228 -18.17 -5.57 1.73
CA ALA A 228 -17.63 -4.76 0.65
C ALA A 228 -18.76 -3.94 -0.01
N LEU A 229 -18.48 -2.68 -0.32
CA LEU A 229 -19.44 -1.81 -0.96
C LEU A 229 -19.27 -1.86 -2.49
N PRO A 230 -20.32 -2.16 -3.28
CA PRO A 230 -20.19 -2.34 -4.73
C PRO A 230 -19.59 -1.12 -5.44
N GLY A 231 -18.74 -1.36 -6.44
CA GLY A 231 -18.09 -0.30 -7.22
C GLY A 231 -16.97 0.44 -6.49
N ARG A 232 -16.48 -0.11 -5.36
CA ARG A 232 -15.37 0.42 -4.56
C ARG A 232 -14.44 -0.71 -4.17
N ARG A 233 -13.13 -0.50 -4.35
CA ARG A 233 -12.12 -1.36 -3.71
C ARG A 233 -12.05 -1.00 -2.23
N THR A 234 -11.83 -2.00 -1.39
CA THR A 234 -11.80 -1.79 0.07
C THR A 234 -10.54 -2.44 0.63
N VAL A 235 -9.72 -1.63 1.30
CA VAL A 235 -8.55 -2.07 2.06
C VAL A 235 -8.85 -1.93 3.56
N VAL A 236 -8.76 -3.02 4.29
CA VAL A 236 -9.05 -3.08 5.73
C VAL A 236 -7.75 -3.25 6.51
N VAL A 237 -7.52 -2.33 7.44
CA VAL A 237 -6.38 -2.34 8.35
C VAL A 237 -6.73 -3.12 9.62
N THR A 238 -5.94 -4.15 9.93
CA THR A 238 -6.14 -5.00 11.11
C THR A 238 -4.84 -5.59 11.63
N SER A 239 -4.68 -5.68 12.94
CA SER A 239 -3.57 -6.40 13.58
C SER A 239 -3.78 -7.92 13.64
N ASP A 240 -4.98 -8.40 13.31
CA ASP A 240 -5.29 -9.83 13.24
C ASP A 240 -4.80 -10.41 11.91
N LEU A 241 -3.71 -11.17 11.95
CA LEU A 241 -3.07 -11.80 10.79
C LEU A 241 -3.92 -12.92 10.17
N ALA A 242 -4.88 -13.47 10.91
CA ALA A 242 -5.77 -14.53 10.41
C ALA A 242 -7.06 -13.96 9.79
N TRP A 243 -7.28 -12.65 9.90
CA TRP A 243 -8.50 -12.03 9.46
C TRP A 243 -8.56 -11.93 7.93
N SER A 244 -9.70 -12.32 7.37
CA SER A 244 -10.02 -12.10 5.97
C SER A 244 -11.51 -11.88 5.80
N ALA A 245 -11.90 -11.14 4.76
CA ALA A 245 -13.28 -10.94 4.40
C ALA A 245 -13.47 -10.91 2.88
N PRO A 246 -14.56 -11.51 2.35
CA PRO A 246 -14.86 -11.44 0.92
C PRO A 246 -14.97 -10.00 0.42
N GLY A 247 -14.27 -9.69 -0.68
CA GLY A 247 -14.26 -8.36 -1.28
C GLY A 247 -13.43 -7.31 -0.52
N ALA A 248 -12.68 -7.71 0.51
CA ALA A 248 -11.69 -6.87 1.17
C ALA A 248 -10.26 -7.31 0.81
N GLU A 249 -9.41 -6.31 0.59
CA GLU A 249 -7.95 -6.44 0.64
C GLU A 249 -7.52 -6.18 2.08
N VAL A 250 -6.62 -7.01 2.62
CA VAL A 250 -6.19 -6.92 4.02
C VAL A 250 -4.82 -6.27 4.07
N ALA A 251 -4.64 -5.34 5.02
CA ALA A 251 -3.35 -4.77 5.36
C ALA A 251 -3.16 -4.79 6.88
N HIS A 252 -1.93 -4.98 7.33
CA HIS A 252 -1.59 -5.09 8.75
C HIS A 252 -0.97 -3.82 9.33
N SER A 253 -0.83 -2.81 8.49
CA SER A 253 -0.45 -1.46 8.88
C SER A 253 -1.04 -0.43 7.92
N LEU A 254 -1.15 0.81 8.36
CA LEU A 254 -1.60 1.88 7.48
C LEU A 254 -0.64 2.14 6.29
N PRO A 255 0.70 2.11 6.47
CA PRO A 255 1.61 2.20 5.32
C PRO A 255 1.38 1.11 4.27
N GLU A 256 1.17 -0.13 4.69
CA GLU A 256 0.83 -1.24 3.79
C GLU A 256 -0.52 -0.99 3.10
N ALA A 257 -1.52 -0.50 3.83
CA ALA A 257 -2.83 -0.20 3.25
C ALA A 257 -2.77 0.87 2.16
N LEU A 258 -1.98 1.92 2.38
CA LEU A 258 -1.78 2.98 1.39
C LEU A 258 -1.00 2.48 0.17
N LEU A 259 -0.04 1.56 0.36
CA LEU A 259 0.66 0.93 -0.77
C LEU A 259 -0.28 0.06 -1.62
N VAL A 260 -1.14 -0.72 -0.97
CA VAL A 260 -2.18 -1.55 -1.62
C VAL A 260 -3.20 -0.69 -2.35
N ALA A 261 -3.58 0.46 -1.77
CA ALA A 261 -4.47 1.41 -2.39
C ALA A 261 -3.88 2.02 -3.67
N GLY A 262 -2.55 2.16 -3.71
CA GLY A 262 -1.80 2.69 -4.85
C GLY A 262 -1.94 4.20 -5.03
N ASP A 263 -1.32 4.71 -6.08
CA ASP A 263 -1.44 6.13 -6.44
C ASP A 263 -2.80 6.40 -7.07
N ARG A 264 -3.40 7.53 -6.68
CA ARG A 264 -4.71 8.13 -7.02
C ARG A 264 -5.48 8.55 -5.75
N GLU A 265 -6.73 8.96 -5.94
CA GLU A 265 -7.68 9.28 -4.88
C GLU A 265 -7.94 8.06 -3.98
N VAL A 266 -7.60 8.20 -2.71
CA VAL A 266 -7.86 7.21 -1.65
C VAL A 266 -8.77 7.84 -0.61
N PHE A 267 -9.90 7.18 -0.37
CA PHE A 267 -10.88 7.62 0.62
C PHE A 267 -10.60 6.96 1.96
N VAL A 268 -10.18 7.75 2.94
CA VAL A 268 -10.04 7.27 4.32
C VAL A 268 -11.40 7.43 5.00
N VAL A 269 -12.01 6.30 5.36
CA VAL A 269 -13.40 6.28 5.88
C VAL A 269 -13.48 5.80 7.33
N GLY A 270 -12.35 5.90 8.04
CA GLY A 270 -12.26 5.72 9.49
C GLY A 270 -11.75 4.34 9.92
N GLY A 271 -11.78 3.99 11.20
CA GLY A 271 -12.32 4.75 12.33
C GLY A 271 -11.35 5.79 12.90
N GLY A 272 -11.56 6.16 14.16
CA GLY A 272 -10.82 7.24 14.84
C GLY A 272 -9.29 7.11 14.78
N GLU A 273 -8.74 5.91 14.97
CA GLU A 273 -7.29 5.66 14.87
C GLU A 273 -6.74 5.87 13.47
N ILE A 274 -7.50 5.49 12.43
CA ILE A 274 -7.11 5.69 11.04
C ILE A 274 -7.15 7.19 10.72
N TYR A 275 -8.23 7.88 11.08
CA TYR A 275 -8.33 9.34 10.90
C TYR A 275 -7.19 10.09 11.59
N ALA A 276 -6.86 9.72 12.83
CA ALA A 276 -5.79 10.35 13.59
C ALA A 276 -4.41 10.19 12.93
N GLN A 277 -4.17 9.04 12.29
CA GLN A 277 -2.91 8.77 11.58
C GLN A 277 -2.82 9.44 10.21
N THR A 278 -3.95 9.78 9.58
CA THR A 278 -3.97 10.30 8.19
C THR A 278 -4.22 11.79 8.10
N ILE A 279 -4.87 12.44 9.08
CA ILE A 279 -5.31 13.83 8.93
C ILE A 279 -4.16 14.81 8.66
N GLU A 280 -2.96 14.57 9.19
CA GLU A 280 -1.81 15.46 8.97
C GLU A 280 -1.23 15.43 7.56
N VAL A 281 -1.53 14.39 6.80
CA VAL A 281 -1.02 14.18 5.44
C VAL A 281 -2.14 14.10 4.41
N ALA A 282 -3.38 14.34 4.85
CA ALA A 282 -4.53 14.36 3.98
C ALA A 282 -4.59 15.63 3.14
N SER A 283 -5.08 15.49 1.92
CA SER A 283 -5.17 16.58 0.96
C SER A 283 -6.53 17.29 1.08
N ALA A 284 -7.59 16.53 1.37
CA ALA A 284 -8.94 17.06 1.55
C ALA A 284 -9.72 16.34 2.66
N LEU A 285 -10.75 17.01 3.16
CA LEU A 285 -11.76 16.43 4.04
C LEU A 285 -13.14 16.61 3.39
N GLU A 286 -13.94 15.56 3.33
CA GLU A 286 -15.36 15.58 3.00
C GLU A 286 -16.15 15.26 4.27
N ILE A 287 -16.60 16.33 4.95
CA ILE A 287 -17.17 16.24 6.30
C ILE A 287 -18.65 16.56 6.28
N THR A 288 -19.45 15.63 6.78
CA THR A 288 -20.86 15.88 7.13
C THR A 288 -20.91 16.34 8.59
N HIS A 289 -21.06 17.64 8.82
CA HIS A 289 -21.27 18.18 10.18
C HIS A 289 -22.71 17.90 10.61
N VAL A 290 -22.90 17.06 11.61
CA VAL A 290 -24.21 16.66 12.16
C VAL A 290 -24.53 17.53 13.37
N GLU A 291 -25.74 18.12 13.42
CA GLU A 291 -26.21 18.99 14.51
C GLU A 291 -26.62 18.19 15.77
N ALA A 292 -25.78 17.23 16.17
CA ALA A 292 -25.98 16.37 17.33
C ALA A 292 -24.68 16.20 18.12
N SER A 293 -24.80 16.06 19.44
CA SER A 293 -23.67 15.84 20.36
C SER A 293 -23.89 14.58 21.21
N PRO A 294 -23.90 13.37 20.60
CA PRO A 294 -24.12 12.13 21.33
C PRO A 294 -22.97 11.84 22.30
N GLN A 295 -23.24 11.07 23.36
CA GLN A 295 -22.17 10.45 24.14
C GLN A 295 -21.47 9.43 23.25
N ALA A 296 -20.15 9.56 23.10
CA ALA A 296 -19.37 8.77 22.17
C ALA A 296 -18.01 8.37 22.75
N GLU A 297 -17.47 7.29 22.21
CA GLU A 297 -16.16 6.75 22.57
C GLU A 297 -15.10 7.09 21.53
N VAL A 298 -15.55 7.36 20.30
CA VAL A 298 -14.69 7.64 19.16
C VAL A 298 -15.01 9.03 18.63
N PHE A 299 -13.97 9.84 18.48
CA PHE A 299 -14.06 11.22 18.02
C PHE A 299 -13.20 11.43 16.77
N PHE A 300 -13.67 12.30 15.88
CA PHE A 300 -12.87 12.80 14.77
C PHE A 300 -11.77 13.74 15.30
N PRO A 301 -10.56 13.74 14.69
CA PRO A 301 -9.54 14.71 15.05
C PRO A 301 -10.02 16.16 14.87
N PRO A 302 -9.44 17.15 15.59
CA PRO A 302 -9.77 18.55 15.36
C PRO A 302 -9.51 18.98 13.91
N ILE A 303 -10.45 19.72 13.33
CA ILE A 303 -10.26 20.41 12.05
C ILE A 303 -9.72 21.80 12.38
N ASP A 304 -8.41 21.95 12.35
CA ASP A 304 -7.73 23.21 12.64
C ASP A 304 -7.96 24.23 11.49
N PRO A 305 -8.58 25.40 11.74
CA PRO A 305 -8.82 26.43 10.72
C PRO A 305 -7.54 27.08 10.16
N ASP A 306 -6.41 26.95 10.86
CA ASP A 306 -5.10 27.39 10.37
C ASP A 306 -4.53 26.41 9.33
N VAL A 307 -5.00 25.16 9.34
CA VAL A 307 -4.58 24.10 8.41
C VAL A 307 -5.60 23.87 7.30
N TRP A 308 -6.89 23.96 7.60
CA TRP A 308 -7.98 23.57 6.71
C TRP A 308 -8.81 24.77 6.28
N VAL A 309 -9.05 24.91 4.98
CA VAL A 309 -9.91 25.94 4.39
C VAL A 309 -11.18 25.30 3.88
N GLU A 310 -12.32 25.83 4.31
CA GLU A 310 -13.61 25.47 3.75
C GLU A 310 -13.70 25.98 2.30
N VAL A 311 -13.86 25.06 1.34
CA VAL A 311 -13.98 25.39 -0.09
C VAL A 311 -15.39 25.15 -0.65
N ARG A 312 -16.21 24.36 0.07
CA ARG A 312 -17.60 24.11 -0.29
C ARG A 312 -18.44 23.87 0.95
N ARG A 313 -19.65 24.42 0.97
CA ARG A 313 -20.66 24.18 2.00
C ARG A 313 -22.04 23.97 1.38
N ALA A 314 -22.74 22.92 1.80
CA ALA A 314 -24.09 22.60 1.35
C ALA A 314 -24.97 22.21 2.55
N PRO A 315 -25.76 23.15 3.09
CA PRO A 315 -26.67 22.88 4.21
C PRO A 315 -27.78 21.86 3.86
N ARG A 316 -28.19 21.06 4.85
CA ARG A 316 -29.32 20.12 4.82
C ARG A 316 -30.06 20.21 6.17
N GLU A 317 -31.17 19.48 6.30
CA GLU A 317 -31.88 19.40 7.57
C GLU A 317 -31.04 18.60 8.59
N GLY A 318 -30.66 19.24 9.70
CA GLY A 318 -29.91 18.63 10.81
C GLY A 318 -28.45 18.28 10.50
N MET A 319 -27.94 18.64 9.32
CA MET A 319 -26.54 18.42 8.94
C MET A 319 -26.08 19.39 7.85
N THR A 320 -24.76 19.52 7.65
CA THR A 320 -24.17 20.30 6.57
C THR A 320 -23.02 19.53 5.93
N PHE A 321 -23.03 19.34 4.61
CA PHE A 321 -21.89 18.80 3.88
C PHE A 321 -20.86 19.91 3.65
N VAL A 322 -19.62 19.67 4.05
CA VAL A 322 -18.53 20.64 3.95
C VAL A 322 -17.29 19.96 3.38
N ARG A 323 -16.74 20.53 2.31
CA ARG A 323 -15.43 20.16 1.79
C ARG A 323 -14.38 21.12 2.33
N TYR A 324 -13.33 20.57 2.91
CA TYR A 324 -12.13 21.29 3.27
C TYR A 324 -10.97 20.87 2.37
N GLU A 325 -10.13 21.84 2.03
CA GLU A 325 -8.84 21.58 1.41
C GLU A 325 -7.74 22.04 2.36
N ARG A 326 -6.64 21.27 2.39
CA ARG A 326 -5.49 21.64 3.20
C ARG A 326 -4.90 22.91 2.59
N ARG A 327 -4.57 23.91 3.42
CA ARG A 327 -3.79 25.05 2.95
C ARG A 327 -2.48 24.52 2.39
N ASP A 328 -2.13 24.95 1.18
CA ASP A 328 -0.79 24.72 0.65
C ASP A 328 0.20 25.19 1.70
N ARG A 329 1.07 24.28 2.14
CA ARG A 329 2.24 24.68 2.91
C ARG A 329 3.13 25.44 1.94
N GLY A 330 2.86 26.74 1.78
CA GLY A 330 3.79 27.64 1.11
C GLY A 330 5.15 27.41 1.72
N GLU A 331 6.13 27.14 0.85
CA GLU A 331 7.54 26.94 1.19
C GLU A 331 7.95 27.97 2.26
N VAL A 332 8.33 27.48 3.44
CA VAL A 332 9.07 28.24 4.45
C VAL A 332 10.47 27.68 4.51
#